data_AF-A0A1H0LW70-F1
#
_entry.id   AF-A0A1H0LW70-F1
#
_cell.length_a   1.000
_cell.length_b   1.000
_cell.length_c   1.000
_cell.angle_alpha   90.00
_cell.angle_beta   90.00
_cell.angle_gamma   90.00
#
_symmetry.space_group_name_H-M   'P 1'
#
loop_
_entity.id
_entity.type
_entity.pdbx_description
1 polymer ?
#
loop_
_entity_poly.entity_id
_entity_poly.type
_entity_poly.pdbx_seq_one_letter_code
_entity_poly.pdbx_strand_id
1 'polypeptide(L)'
;MTRPVTAVAVVTVYVALVLTITAGIELRVRDGFRDAPVHHAAFLAALDRGSARDATEAARWFTGNGPASSRTRASISLATSAAEDGEFDLARRFVRDLPAAVERDQANLDRKTRQAWSAAWPWLVLGGLLGAVAIVLRGRRRAASAEVVELVSRFVPPRPRWRRPVFLVVTSTGYLVFVAGFLGIVAATRAYRLSWAVRGWLLVGGVVALVLAYRVLKYSRPRSARGAVQALRADSRRPVLYLRGFGDDRHAARIDEIPGALAQGLVGLHSREEQLVGALGAFGPVIAVGRPGEPLPHLGAARFYLPFDDWQPGVRRLMDLSQLIVLRLGEGEGLWWEVEQASTTQPPAKLVLLLPGEHDGPAQRLDEHLPKPVGLRGVVTGQWTSAVVVFDRDWNPHVEAVGPFPGEKNNIGPPVFHVARALQRALASAGTRKRALGPRSNRPMLAVFAKAALLVPAGFLAVHFLRFVFLW
;
A
#
# COMPACT_ATOMS: atom_id res chain seq x y z
N MET A 1 -6.76 13.06 -7.99
CA MET A 1 -5.71 13.93 -7.44
C MET A 1 -5.41 13.72 -5.94
N THR A 2 -6.22 12.98 -5.18
CA THR A 2 -6.09 12.94 -3.70
C THR A 2 -5.03 11.99 -3.14
N ARG A 3 -4.64 10.95 -3.87
CA ARG A 3 -3.58 10.00 -3.46
C ARG A 3 -2.16 10.59 -3.48
N PRO A 4 -1.71 11.32 -4.52
CA PRO A 4 -0.38 11.93 -4.50
C PRO A 4 -0.25 12.97 -3.39
N VAL A 5 -1.27 13.80 -3.15
CA VAL A 5 -1.26 14.79 -2.05
C VAL A 5 -1.05 14.11 -0.68
N THR A 6 -1.74 13.00 -0.41
CA THR A 6 -1.55 12.27 0.85
C THR A 6 -0.16 11.63 0.93
N ALA A 7 0.39 11.12 -0.18
CA ALA A 7 1.73 10.54 -0.20
C ALA A 7 2.81 11.60 0.05
N VAL A 8 2.72 12.74 -0.62
CA VAL A 8 3.62 13.88 -0.40
C VAL A 8 3.51 14.37 1.04
N ALA A 9 2.30 14.56 1.57
CA ALA A 9 2.09 14.95 2.96
C ALA A 9 2.78 13.98 3.95
N VAL A 10 2.65 12.67 3.74
CA VAL A 10 3.30 11.66 4.60
C VAL A 10 4.83 11.78 4.56
N VAL A 11 5.41 11.94 3.35
CA VAL A 11 6.87 12.08 3.20
C VAL A 11 7.35 13.39 3.83
N THR A 12 6.68 14.50 3.59
CA THR A 12 7.05 15.80 4.18
C THR A 12 6.95 15.77 5.70
N VAL A 13 5.89 15.20 6.26
CA VAL A 13 5.73 15.04 7.72
C VAL A 13 6.84 14.15 8.29
N TYR A 14 7.21 13.08 7.60
CA TYR A 14 8.32 12.22 8.01
C TYR A 14 9.65 12.98 8.07
N VAL A 15 9.99 13.73 7.02
CA VAL A 15 11.21 14.56 6.98
C VAL A 15 11.19 15.61 8.08
N ALA A 16 10.06 16.30 8.27
CA ALA A 16 9.90 17.27 9.33
C ALA A 16 10.15 16.65 10.71
N LEU A 17 9.64 15.45 10.96
CA LEU A 17 9.77 14.76 12.23
C LEU A 17 11.23 14.34 12.48
N VAL A 18 11.92 13.79 11.48
CA VAL A 18 13.37 13.48 11.58
C VAL A 18 14.17 14.73 11.93
N LEU A 19 13.99 15.83 11.18
CA LEU A 19 14.73 17.06 11.39
C LEU A 19 14.44 17.69 12.76
N THR A 20 13.19 17.63 13.22
CA THR A 20 12.79 18.16 14.53
C THR A 20 13.39 17.33 15.67
N ILE A 21 13.42 16.00 15.54
CA ILE A 21 14.10 15.14 16.51
C ILE A 21 15.60 15.49 16.55
N THR A 22 16.25 15.62 15.39
CA THR A 22 17.67 16.03 15.33
C THR A 22 17.89 17.39 15.99
N ALA A 23 17.06 18.38 15.70
CA ALA A 23 17.15 19.70 16.33
C ALA A 23 16.90 19.65 17.86
N GLY A 24 16.01 18.77 18.32
CA GLY A 24 15.77 18.50 19.73
C GLY A 24 16.94 17.83 20.43
N ILE A 25 17.66 16.92 19.75
CA ILE A 25 18.90 16.32 20.26
C ILE A 25 19.96 17.41 20.46
N GLU A 26 20.22 18.24 19.45
CA GLU A 26 21.20 19.32 19.54
C GLU A 26 20.85 20.32 20.65
N LEU A 27 19.56 20.67 20.79
CA LEU A 27 19.06 21.52 21.87
C LEU A 27 19.33 20.92 23.25
N ARG A 28 19.09 19.61 23.41
CA ARG A 28 19.32 18.92 24.68
C ARG A 28 20.81 18.85 25.03
N VAL A 29 21.67 18.58 24.06
CA VAL A 29 23.14 18.58 24.27
C VAL A 29 23.63 19.98 24.65
N ARG A 30 23.11 21.02 23.97
CA ARG A 30 23.41 22.41 24.30
C ARG A 30 23.00 22.76 25.73
N ASP A 31 21.78 22.44 26.11
CA ASP A 31 21.25 22.78 27.44
C ASP A 31 21.95 21.97 28.54
N GLY A 32 22.28 20.69 28.30
CA GLY A 32 23.06 19.87 29.22
C GLY A 32 24.50 20.36 29.43
N PHE A 33 25.10 21.04 28.45
CA PHE A 33 26.44 21.61 28.58
C PHE A 33 26.46 23.04 29.18
N ARG A 34 25.31 23.60 29.53
CA ARG A 34 25.24 24.95 30.14
C ARG A 34 25.89 25.02 31.52
N ASP A 35 25.81 23.94 32.29
CA ASP A 35 26.34 23.88 33.67
C ASP A 35 27.85 23.62 33.72
N ALA A 36 28.53 23.57 32.57
CA ALA A 36 29.98 23.36 32.48
C ALA A 36 30.81 24.31 33.35
N PRO A 37 30.51 25.62 33.48
CA PRO A 37 31.25 26.52 34.37
C PRO A 37 31.15 26.12 35.85
N VAL A 38 29.99 25.61 36.30
CA VAL A 38 29.77 25.18 37.69
C VAL A 38 30.61 23.94 38.00
N HIS A 39 30.59 22.96 37.10
CA HIS A 39 31.39 21.74 37.26
C HIS A 39 32.90 22.00 37.12
N HIS A 40 33.30 22.97 36.29
CA HIS A 40 34.68 23.43 36.23
C HIS A 40 35.14 24.04 37.56
N ALA A 41 34.32 24.91 38.18
CA ALA A 41 34.63 25.48 39.48
C ALA A 41 34.75 24.40 40.58
N ALA A 42 33.87 23.39 40.57
CA ALA A 42 33.95 22.26 41.48
C ALA A 42 35.23 21.42 41.27
N PHE A 43 35.65 21.23 40.01
CA PHE A 43 36.90 20.56 39.66
C PHE A 43 38.13 21.33 40.16
N LEU A 44 38.17 22.65 39.98
CA LEU A 44 39.25 23.49 40.53
C LEU A 44 39.31 23.43 42.06
N ALA A 45 38.17 23.53 42.73
CA ALA A 45 38.10 23.44 44.19
C ALA A 45 38.58 22.06 44.71
N ALA A 46 38.39 20.99 43.94
CA ALA A 46 38.93 19.67 44.26
C ALA A 46 40.46 19.61 44.13
N LEU A 47 41.02 20.23 43.08
CA LEU A 47 42.47 20.36 42.91
C LEU A 47 43.09 21.23 44.01
N ASP A 48 42.40 22.26 44.49
CA ASP A 48 42.87 23.12 45.59
C ASP A 48 42.89 22.37 46.93
N ARG A 49 41.96 21.42 47.13
CA ARG A 49 41.96 20.51 48.28
C ARG A 49 42.92 19.33 48.15
N GLY A 50 43.58 19.16 46.99
CA GLY A 50 44.44 18.00 46.72
C GLY A 50 43.67 16.66 46.70
N SER A 51 42.37 16.68 46.40
CA SER A 51 41.55 15.46 46.35
C SER A 51 41.39 14.96 44.92
N ALA A 52 42.17 13.95 44.55
CA ALA A 52 42.02 13.26 43.25
C ALA A 52 40.62 12.66 43.09
N ARG A 53 40.05 12.10 44.17
CA ARG A 53 38.70 11.52 44.18
C ARG A 53 37.62 12.53 43.80
N ASP A 54 37.65 13.71 44.42
CA ASP A 54 36.68 14.79 44.15
C ASP A 54 36.86 15.32 42.71
N ALA A 55 38.11 15.40 42.23
CA ALA A 55 38.42 15.82 40.87
C ALA A 55 37.86 14.83 39.84
N THR A 56 38.07 13.53 40.03
CA THR A 56 37.50 12.48 39.17
C THR A 56 35.96 12.48 39.21
N GLU A 57 35.34 12.81 40.35
CA GLU A 57 33.89 12.96 40.45
C GLU A 57 33.36 14.16 39.67
N ALA A 58 34.02 15.31 39.77
CA ALA A 58 33.66 16.49 38.97
C ALA A 58 33.92 16.28 37.46
N ALA A 59 34.99 15.56 37.10
CA ALA A 59 35.32 15.21 35.72
C ALA A 59 34.32 14.25 35.07
N ARG A 60 33.75 13.33 35.86
CA ARG A 60 32.73 12.36 35.38
C ARG A 60 31.53 13.07 34.73
N TRP A 61 31.15 14.24 35.22
CA TRP A 61 30.09 15.04 34.60
C TRP A 61 30.43 15.42 33.15
N PHE A 62 31.66 15.87 32.87
CA PHE A 62 32.08 16.25 31.52
C PHE A 62 32.17 15.06 30.57
N THR A 63 32.50 13.87 31.08
CA THR A 63 32.48 12.63 30.29
C THR A 63 31.08 12.13 29.95
N GLY A 64 30.03 12.56 30.67
CA GLY A 64 28.63 12.30 30.32
C GLY A 64 27.99 13.43 29.50
N ASN A 65 28.32 14.68 29.79
CA ASN A 65 27.59 15.86 29.30
C ASN A 65 28.33 16.68 28.23
N GLY A 66 29.63 16.48 28.07
CA GLY A 66 30.44 17.20 27.10
C GLY A 66 30.31 16.65 25.66
N PRO A 67 30.51 17.48 24.61
CA PRO A 67 30.57 16.99 23.24
C PRO A 67 31.71 15.98 23.06
N ALA A 68 31.47 14.87 22.35
CA ALA A 68 32.43 13.77 22.18
C ALA A 68 33.78 14.19 21.56
N SER A 69 33.80 15.27 20.76
CA SER A 69 34.99 15.82 20.12
C SER A 69 35.45 17.17 20.69
N SER A 70 35.02 17.52 21.91
CA SER A 70 35.34 18.80 22.54
C SER A 70 36.76 18.86 23.09
N ARG A 71 37.42 20.03 22.97
CA ARG A 71 38.68 20.30 23.65
C ARG A 71 38.50 20.28 25.18
N THR A 72 37.32 20.65 25.67
CA THR A 72 36.96 20.59 27.08
C THR A 72 37.10 19.17 27.66
N ARG A 73 36.56 18.13 26.99
CA ARG A 73 36.73 16.73 27.44
C ARG A 73 38.19 16.30 27.47
N ALA A 74 38.96 16.65 26.43
CA ALA A 74 40.37 16.28 26.35
C ALA A 74 41.18 16.92 27.48
N SER A 75 41.02 18.22 27.72
CA SER A 75 41.69 18.95 28.81
C SER A 75 41.34 18.39 30.19
N ILE A 76 40.06 18.07 30.44
CA ILE A 76 39.63 17.51 31.72
C ILE A 76 40.12 16.08 31.92
N SER A 77 40.13 15.26 30.88
CA SER A 77 40.67 13.91 30.95
C SER A 77 42.16 13.91 31.30
N LEU A 78 42.94 14.80 30.65
CA LEU A 78 44.37 14.96 30.93
C LEU A 78 44.60 15.50 32.35
N ALA A 79 43.80 16.47 32.78
CA ALA A 79 43.89 17.02 34.14
C ALA A 79 43.51 16.01 35.22
N THR A 80 42.52 15.15 34.95
CA THR A 80 42.09 14.10 35.88
C THR A 80 43.18 13.04 36.04
N SER A 81 43.80 12.60 34.93
CA SER A 81 44.94 11.67 34.98
C SER A 81 46.10 12.25 35.79
N ALA A 82 46.48 13.50 35.55
CA ALA A 82 47.56 14.15 36.31
C ALA A 82 47.22 14.28 37.82
N ALA A 83 45.95 14.51 38.17
CA ALA A 83 45.53 14.55 39.57
C ALA A 83 45.54 13.16 40.24
N GLU A 84 45.21 12.10 39.51
CA GLU A 84 45.30 10.71 39.98
C GLU A 84 46.76 10.29 40.25
N ASP A 85 47.70 10.79 39.45
CA ASP A 85 49.14 10.61 39.64
C ASP A 85 49.73 11.51 40.76
N GLY A 86 48.90 12.34 41.41
CA GLY A 86 49.30 13.26 42.48
C GLY A 86 49.95 14.56 41.98
N GLU A 87 50.01 14.78 40.67
CA GLU A 87 50.60 15.95 40.03
C GLU A 87 49.59 17.11 39.89
N PHE A 88 49.12 17.65 41.01
CA PHE A 88 48.08 18.70 41.03
C PHE A 88 48.49 19.99 40.29
N ASP A 89 49.77 20.34 40.27
CA ASP A 89 50.28 21.49 39.52
C ASP A 89 50.22 21.27 38.00
N LEU A 90 50.46 20.04 37.54
CA LEU A 90 50.30 19.69 36.14
C LEU A 90 48.82 19.67 35.75
N ALA A 91 47.95 19.12 36.62
CA ALA A 91 46.50 19.15 36.43
C ALA A 91 45.97 20.58 36.23
N ARG A 92 46.42 21.55 37.04
CA ARG A 92 46.06 22.98 36.91
C ARG A 92 46.48 23.58 35.56
N ARG A 93 47.60 23.14 34.98
CA ARG A 93 48.03 23.61 33.65
C ARG A 93 47.07 23.18 32.56
N PHE A 94 46.57 21.95 32.61
CA PHE A 94 45.64 21.42 31.60
C PHE A 94 44.27 22.10 31.62
N VAL A 95 43.82 22.59 32.77
CA VAL A 95 42.53 23.31 32.89
C VAL A 95 42.63 24.83 32.83
N ARG A 96 43.84 25.40 32.67
CA ARG A 96 44.03 26.86 32.62
C ARG A 96 43.20 27.56 31.54
N ASP A 97 43.19 27.00 30.33
CA ASP A 97 42.46 27.54 29.18
C ASP A 97 41.05 26.95 29.04
N LEU A 98 40.59 26.20 30.05
CA LEU A 98 39.31 25.51 30.01
C LEU A 98 38.11 26.45 29.90
N PRO A 99 38.04 27.62 30.59
CA PRO A 99 36.94 28.56 30.40
C PRO A 99 36.78 28.99 28.93
N ALA A 100 37.88 29.28 28.24
CA ALA A 100 37.88 29.65 26.83
C ALA A 100 37.55 28.45 25.91
N ALA A 101 37.85 27.22 26.32
CA ALA A 101 37.41 26.02 25.61
C ALA A 101 35.90 25.78 25.78
N VAL A 102 35.38 25.94 27.00
CA VAL A 102 33.95 25.82 27.32
C VAL A 102 33.13 26.85 26.54
N GLU A 103 33.55 28.12 26.50
CA GLU A 103 32.86 29.16 25.74
C GLU A 103 32.82 28.85 24.24
N ARG A 104 33.92 28.37 23.67
CA ARG A 104 33.97 27.94 22.26
C ARG A 104 33.07 26.74 21.98
N ASP A 105 33.04 25.77 22.88
CA ASP A 105 32.18 24.59 22.76
C ASP A 105 30.70 24.98 22.90
N GLN A 106 30.34 25.87 23.83
CA GLN A 106 29.00 26.43 23.96
C GLN A 106 28.56 27.19 22.70
N ALA A 107 29.41 28.08 22.18
CA ALA A 107 29.11 28.82 20.95
C ALA A 107 28.95 27.91 19.72
N ASN A 108 29.70 26.80 19.67
CA ASN A 108 29.55 25.79 18.63
C ASN A 108 28.21 25.04 18.76
N LEU A 109 27.82 24.63 19.98
CA LEU A 109 26.52 24.01 20.25
C LEU A 109 25.36 24.94 19.92
N ASP A 110 25.46 26.24 20.25
CA ASP A 110 24.48 27.25 19.87
C ASP A 110 24.33 27.39 18.35
N ARG A 111 25.45 27.36 17.62
CA ARG A 111 25.45 27.44 16.15
C ARG A 111 24.80 26.20 15.56
N LYS A 112 25.18 25.00 16.00
CA LYS A 112 24.60 23.72 15.55
C LYS A 112 23.11 23.66 15.83
N THR A 113 22.69 24.06 17.03
CA THR A 113 21.27 24.10 17.42
C THR A 113 20.48 25.05 16.51
N ARG A 114 20.98 26.27 16.28
CA ARG A 114 20.33 27.24 15.36
C ARG A 114 20.25 26.72 13.93
N GLN A 115 21.33 26.13 13.42
CA GLN A 115 21.35 25.54 12.09
C GLN A 115 20.34 24.40 11.97
N ALA A 116 20.30 23.49 12.94
CA ALA A 116 19.34 22.38 12.96
C ALA A 116 17.88 22.87 12.99
N TRP A 117 17.56 23.87 13.81
CA TRP A 117 16.21 24.46 13.87
C TRP A 117 15.83 25.24 12.60
N SER A 118 16.77 25.98 12.00
CA SER A 118 16.55 26.66 10.72
C SER A 118 16.26 25.68 9.58
N ALA A 119 16.88 24.49 9.62
CA ALA A 119 16.60 23.42 8.68
C ALA A 119 15.25 22.74 8.97
N ALA A 120 14.86 22.57 10.23
CA ALA A 120 13.61 21.88 10.61
C ALA A 120 12.35 22.73 10.38
N TRP A 121 12.41 24.04 10.65
CA TRP A 121 11.22 24.92 10.67
C TRP A 121 10.42 24.95 9.36
N PRO A 122 11.04 25.10 8.16
CA PRO A 122 10.29 25.10 6.90
C PRO A 122 9.54 23.78 6.66
N TRP A 123 10.15 22.66 7.03
CA TRP A 123 9.54 21.33 6.88
C TRP A 123 8.40 21.11 7.87
N LEU A 124 8.49 21.63 9.09
CA LEU A 124 7.39 21.60 10.06
C LEU A 124 6.17 22.38 9.56
N VAL A 125 6.38 23.60 9.07
CA VAL A 125 5.29 24.43 8.53
C VAL A 125 4.66 23.75 7.32
N LEU A 126 5.48 23.31 6.35
CA LEU A 126 5.00 22.64 5.15
C LEU A 126 4.29 21.31 5.47
N GLY A 127 4.88 20.51 6.35
CA GLY A 127 4.31 19.24 6.82
C GLY A 127 2.99 19.43 7.55
N GLY A 128 2.88 20.46 8.38
CA GLY A 128 1.64 20.85 9.07
C GLY A 128 0.52 21.24 8.09
N LEU A 129 0.82 22.12 7.13
CA LEU A 129 -0.13 22.54 6.10
C LEU A 129 -0.60 21.37 5.23
N LEU A 130 0.34 20.56 4.71
CA LEU A 130 0.01 19.39 3.91
C LEU A 130 -0.75 18.32 4.73
N GLY A 131 -0.40 18.16 6.00
CA GLY A 131 -1.09 17.29 6.94
C GLY A 131 -2.54 17.71 7.15
N ALA A 132 -2.79 19.00 7.40
CA ALA A 132 -4.13 19.57 7.53
C ALA A 132 -4.96 19.37 6.26
N VAL A 133 -4.39 19.68 5.08
CA VAL A 133 -5.04 19.42 3.78
C VAL A 133 -5.37 17.93 3.62
N ALA A 134 -4.43 17.04 3.98
CA ALA A 134 -4.66 15.60 3.89
C ALA A 134 -5.78 15.13 4.83
N ILE A 135 -5.90 15.70 6.04
CA ILE A 135 -6.98 15.41 7.00
C ILE A 135 -8.32 15.88 6.45
N VAL A 136 -8.42 17.12 5.96
CA VAL A 136 -9.65 17.67 5.35
C VAL A 136 -10.08 16.82 4.15
N LEU A 137 -9.14 16.50 3.25
CA LEU A 137 -9.41 15.61 2.12
C LEU A 137 -9.85 14.22 2.59
N ARG A 138 -9.31 13.69 3.68
CA ARG A 138 -9.73 12.40 4.25
C ARG A 138 -11.14 12.48 4.83
N GLY A 139 -11.49 13.58 5.49
CA GLY A 139 -12.85 13.86 5.98
C GLY A 139 -13.87 13.90 4.84
N ARG A 140 -13.60 14.69 3.80
CA ARG A 140 -14.45 14.76 2.60
C ARG A 140 -14.64 13.40 1.93
N ARG A 141 -13.58 12.58 1.83
CA ARG A 141 -13.69 11.22 1.27
C ARG A 141 -14.59 10.32 2.11
N ARG A 142 -14.48 10.39 3.44
CA ARG A 142 -15.32 9.59 4.35
C ARG A 142 -16.78 10.01 4.27
N ALA A 143 -17.06 11.30 4.17
CA ALA A 143 -18.42 11.82 4.01
C ALA A 143 -19.04 11.34 2.68
N ALA A 144 -18.31 11.44 1.57
CA ALA A 144 -18.81 11.04 0.24
C ALA A 144 -19.20 9.54 0.14
N SER A 145 -18.50 8.68 0.87
CA SER A 145 -18.77 7.23 0.88
C SER A 145 -19.53 6.78 2.13
N ALA A 146 -19.99 7.69 3.00
CA ALA A 146 -20.51 7.36 4.32
C ALA A 146 -21.74 6.45 4.25
N GLU A 147 -22.70 6.81 3.40
CA GLU A 147 -23.97 6.10 3.25
C GLU A 147 -23.78 4.66 2.74
N VAL A 148 -23.00 4.49 1.65
CA VAL A 148 -22.67 3.15 1.13
C VAL A 148 -21.91 2.34 2.16
N VAL A 149 -20.96 2.97 2.86
CA VAL A 149 -20.18 2.31 3.91
C VAL A 149 -21.07 1.85 5.05
N GLU A 150 -22.05 2.66 5.45
CA GLU A 150 -22.99 2.32 6.50
C GLU A 150 -23.81 1.09 6.09
N LEU A 151 -24.43 1.12 4.92
CA LEU A 151 -25.22 0.02 4.38
C LEU A 151 -24.41 -1.29 4.34
N VAL A 152 -23.21 -1.23 3.74
CA VAL A 152 -22.36 -2.42 3.60
C VAL A 152 -21.80 -2.87 4.95
N SER A 153 -21.57 -1.97 5.90
CA SER A 153 -21.01 -2.34 7.21
C SER A 153 -21.93 -3.21 8.05
N ARG A 154 -23.25 -3.13 7.85
CA ARG A 154 -24.24 -4.00 8.50
C ARG A 154 -24.06 -5.47 8.12
N PHE A 155 -23.46 -5.72 6.95
CA PHE A 155 -23.33 -7.04 6.33
C PHE A 155 -21.87 -7.54 6.27
N VAL A 156 -20.93 -6.82 6.90
CA VAL A 156 -19.52 -7.19 6.93
C VAL A 156 -19.11 -7.53 8.35
N PRO A 157 -18.72 -8.79 8.64
CA PRO A 157 -18.29 -9.16 9.97
C PRO A 157 -17.04 -8.37 10.39
N PRO A 158 -16.95 -7.93 11.65
CA PRO A 158 -15.79 -7.20 12.14
C PRO A 158 -14.55 -8.08 12.03
N ARG A 159 -13.51 -7.55 11.35
CA ARG A 159 -12.22 -8.22 11.24
C ARG A 159 -11.21 -7.56 12.18
N PRO A 160 -10.34 -8.35 12.84
CA PRO A 160 -9.29 -7.79 13.68
C PRO A 160 -8.38 -6.87 12.88
N ARG A 161 -8.03 -5.72 13.47
CA ARG A 161 -7.19 -4.69 12.81
C ARG A 161 -5.79 -5.21 12.49
N TRP A 162 -5.27 -6.17 13.25
CA TRP A 162 -3.97 -6.80 13.08
C TRP A 162 -3.92 -7.85 11.95
N ARG A 163 -5.06 -8.44 11.55
CA ARG A 163 -5.10 -9.52 10.55
C ARG A 163 -4.49 -9.07 9.22
N ARG A 164 -4.88 -7.89 8.75
CA ARG A 164 -4.43 -7.36 7.45
C ARG A 164 -2.92 -7.03 7.42
N PRO A 165 -2.32 -6.30 8.38
CA PRO A 165 -0.88 -6.07 8.35
C PRO A 165 -0.08 -7.38 8.44
N VAL A 166 -0.51 -8.35 9.26
CA VAL A 166 0.15 -9.67 9.32
C VAL A 166 0.12 -10.35 7.95
N PHE A 167 -1.05 -10.49 7.32
CA PHE A 167 -1.13 -11.11 6.00
C PHE A 167 -0.46 -10.30 4.90
N LEU A 168 -0.34 -8.97 5.03
CA LEU A 168 0.46 -8.17 4.12
C LEU A 168 1.94 -8.52 4.24
N VAL A 169 2.48 -8.68 5.46
CA VAL A 169 3.86 -9.13 5.67
C VAL A 169 4.07 -10.51 5.07
N VAL A 170 3.18 -11.48 5.37
CA VAL A 170 3.26 -12.84 4.80
C VAL A 170 3.18 -12.84 3.27
N THR A 171 2.28 -12.07 2.68
CA THR A 171 2.21 -11.91 1.20
C THR A 171 3.50 -11.27 0.66
N SER A 172 4.08 -10.31 1.38
CA SER A 172 5.35 -9.66 0.99
C SER A 172 6.50 -10.65 0.96
N THR A 173 6.65 -11.43 2.04
CA THR A 173 7.64 -12.51 2.12
C THR A 173 7.43 -13.53 1.01
N GLY A 174 6.18 -13.91 0.71
CA GLY A 174 5.85 -14.81 -0.39
C GLY A 174 6.34 -14.29 -1.76
N TYR A 175 6.18 -13.00 -2.05
CA TYR A 175 6.71 -12.39 -3.29
C TYR A 175 8.24 -12.32 -3.30
N LEU A 176 8.89 -12.07 -2.16
CA LEU A 176 10.36 -12.09 -2.07
C LEU A 176 10.92 -13.48 -2.38
N VAL A 177 10.34 -14.52 -1.78
CA VAL A 177 10.72 -15.92 -2.05
C VAL A 177 10.47 -16.27 -3.52
N PHE A 178 9.36 -15.81 -4.10
CA PHE A 178 9.07 -15.99 -5.53
C PHE A 178 10.16 -15.37 -6.42
N VAL A 179 10.52 -14.11 -6.18
CA VAL A 179 11.55 -13.40 -6.96
C VAL A 179 12.93 -14.04 -6.77
N ALA A 180 13.31 -14.39 -5.54
CA ALA A 180 14.57 -15.10 -5.27
C ALA A 180 14.63 -16.46 -5.97
N GLY A 181 13.55 -17.25 -5.91
CA GLY A 181 13.47 -18.54 -6.60
C GLY A 181 13.60 -18.40 -8.13
N PHE A 182 12.91 -17.39 -8.70
CA PHE A 182 13.03 -17.07 -10.13
C PHE A 182 14.45 -16.67 -10.52
N LEU A 183 15.07 -15.75 -9.75
CA LEU A 183 16.45 -15.32 -10.00
C LEU A 183 17.45 -16.48 -9.86
N GLY A 184 17.22 -17.41 -8.93
CA GLY A 184 18.02 -18.63 -8.79
C GLY A 184 17.98 -19.51 -10.04
N ILE A 185 16.79 -19.73 -10.61
CA ILE A 185 16.62 -20.50 -11.87
C ILE A 185 17.27 -19.77 -13.05
N VAL A 186 17.08 -18.45 -13.15
CA VAL A 186 17.70 -17.63 -14.21
C VAL A 186 19.21 -17.66 -14.11
N ALA A 187 19.77 -17.52 -12.90
CA ALA A 187 21.20 -17.62 -12.66
C ALA A 187 21.73 -19.01 -13.04
N ALA A 188 21.04 -20.09 -12.69
CA ALA A 188 21.47 -21.44 -13.02
C ALA A 188 21.46 -21.73 -14.54
N THR A 189 20.56 -21.09 -15.28
CA THR A 189 20.42 -21.27 -16.74
C THR A 189 21.28 -20.33 -17.58
N ARG A 190 21.58 -19.12 -17.08
CA ARG A 190 22.32 -18.09 -17.84
C ARG A 190 23.76 -17.86 -17.37
N ALA A 191 24.13 -18.24 -16.14
CA ALA A 191 25.47 -17.99 -15.62
C ALA A 191 26.43 -19.15 -15.98
N TYR A 192 27.04 -19.06 -17.17
CA TYR A 192 27.97 -20.07 -17.68
C TYR A 192 29.28 -20.21 -16.86
N ARG A 193 29.56 -19.29 -15.94
CA ARG A 193 30.75 -19.31 -15.07
C ARG A 193 30.58 -20.13 -13.79
N LEU A 194 29.36 -20.55 -13.44
CA LEU A 194 29.11 -21.35 -12.23
C LEU A 194 29.40 -22.83 -12.46
N SER A 195 29.92 -23.53 -11.43
CA SER A 195 30.10 -24.98 -11.45
C SER A 195 28.77 -25.72 -11.54
N TRP A 196 28.78 -26.94 -12.10
CA TRP A 196 27.57 -27.75 -12.26
C TRP A 196 26.86 -28.06 -10.93
N ALA A 197 27.62 -28.30 -9.86
CA ALA A 197 27.06 -28.52 -8.52
C ALA A 197 26.28 -27.30 -8.02
N VAL A 198 26.83 -26.08 -8.17
CA VAL A 198 26.15 -24.84 -7.76
C VAL A 198 24.90 -24.59 -8.61
N ARG A 199 24.95 -24.88 -9.92
CA ARG A 199 23.77 -24.78 -10.79
C ARG A 199 22.67 -25.76 -10.36
N GLY A 200 23.03 -27.00 -10.02
CA GLY A 200 22.09 -28.00 -9.52
C GLY A 200 21.36 -27.53 -8.27
N TRP A 201 22.11 -27.03 -7.27
CA TRP A 201 21.52 -26.48 -6.04
C TRP A 201 20.64 -25.25 -6.30
N LEU A 202 21.04 -24.35 -7.20
CA LEU A 202 20.23 -23.18 -7.57
C LEU A 202 18.94 -23.57 -8.29
N LEU A 203 18.96 -24.59 -9.15
CA LEU A 203 17.75 -25.10 -9.81
C LEU A 203 16.79 -25.73 -8.80
N VAL A 204 17.28 -26.66 -7.98
CA VAL A 204 16.45 -27.35 -6.97
C VAL A 204 15.89 -26.34 -5.97
N GLY A 205 16.76 -25.49 -5.41
CA GLY A 205 16.37 -24.43 -4.47
C GLY A 205 15.39 -23.44 -5.10
N GLY A 206 15.60 -23.06 -6.37
CA GLY A 206 14.72 -22.18 -7.11
C GLY A 206 13.32 -22.77 -7.32
N VAL A 207 13.22 -24.04 -7.74
CA VAL A 207 11.94 -24.74 -7.93
C VAL A 207 11.20 -24.88 -6.60
N VAL A 208 11.87 -25.31 -5.53
CA VAL A 208 11.27 -25.42 -4.19
C VAL A 208 10.76 -24.06 -3.70
N ALA A 209 11.56 -23.01 -3.87
CA ALA A 209 11.16 -21.64 -3.53
C ALA A 209 9.91 -21.19 -4.30
N LEU A 210 9.81 -21.49 -5.60
CA LEU A 210 8.62 -21.17 -6.39
C LEU A 210 7.36 -21.91 -5.92
N VAL A 211 7.46 -23.21 -5.59
CA VAL A 211 6.33 -24.00 -5.07
C VAL A 211 5.87 -23.46 -3.71
N LEU A 212 6.81 -23.19 -2.80
CA LEU A 212 6.51 -22.63 -1.49
C LEU A 212 5.87 -21.24 -1.62
N ALA A 213 6.45 -20.38 -2.47
CA ALA A 213 5.91 -19.05 -2.74
C ALA A 213 4.50 -19.12 -3.30
N TYR A 214 4.22 -20.01 -4.25
CA TYR A 214 2.88 -20.22 -4.80
C TYR A 214 1.87 -20.59 -3.70
N ARG A 215 2.22 -21.54 -2.82
CA ARG A 215 1.34 -21.97 -1.71
C ARG A 215 1.09 -20.84 -0.71
N VAL A 216 2.14 -20.12 -0.33
CA VAL A 216 2.04 -18.96 0.58
C VAL A 216 1.22 -17.83 -0.03
N LEU A 217 1.42 -17.51 -1.30
CA LEU A 217 0.66 -16.46 -2.00
C LEU A 217 -0.80 -16.86 -2.18
N LYS A 218 -1.08 -18.11 -2.58
CA LYS A 218 -2.46 -18.64 -2.69
C LYS A 218 -3.21 -18.54 -1.36
N TYR A 219 -2.53 -18.82 -0.24
CA TYR A 219 -3.15 -18.74 1.09
C TYR A 219 -3.28 -17.30 1.63
N SER A 220 -2.24 -16.48 1.48
CA SER A 220 -2.15 -15.17 2.12
C SER A 220 -2.87 -14.05 1.36
N ARG A 221 -2.89 -14.08 0.02
CA ARG A 221 -3.43 -13.00 -0.80
C ARG A 221 -4.93 -12.73 -0.58
N PRO A 222 -5.82 -13.75 -0.54
CA PRO A 222 -7.24 -13.50 -0.24
C PRO A 222 -7.44 -12.89 1.15
N ARG A 223 -6.52 -13.19 2.09
CA ARG A 223 -6.58 -12.71 3.48
C ARG A 223 -6.03 -11.30 3.65
N SER A 224 -5.12 -10.86 2.77
CA SER A 224 -4.58 -9.49 2.74
C SER A 224 -5.43 -8.51 1.92
N ALA A 225 -6.40 -9.00 1.15
CA ALA A 225 -7.35 -8.21 0.37
C ALA A 225 -8.19 -7.26 1.25
N ARG A 226 -8.55 -6.09 0.70
CA ARG A 226 -9.45 -5.14 1.37
C ARG A 226 -10.87 -5.71 1.35
N GLY A 227 -11.54 -5.71 2.50
CA GLY A 227 -13.00 -5.96 2.54
C GLY A 227 -13.78 -4.79 1.94
N ALA A 228 -15.08 -5.00 1.64
CA ALA A 228 -15.95 -4.01 0.99
C ALA A 228 -15.92 -2.63 1.65
N VAL A 229 -16.12 -2.56 2.97
CA VAL A 229 -16.04 -1.32 3.77
C VAL A 229 -14.67 -0.62 3.62
N GLN A 230 -13.57 -1.38 3.61
CA GLN A 230 -12.23 -0.79 3.49
C GLN A 230 -11.94 -0.29 2.08
N ALA A 231 -12.48 -0.95 1.05
CA ALA A 231 -12.37 -0.51 -0.33
C ALA A 231 -13.13 0.80 -0.55
N LEU A 232 -14.37 0.88 -0.05
CA LEU A 232 -15.21 2.09 -0.10
C LEU A 232 -14.62 3.26 0.68
N ARG A 233 -14.01 3.03 1.85
CA ARG A 233 -13.31 4.10 2.61
C ARG A 233 -12.03 4.60 1.92
N ALA A 234 -11.44 3.80 1.03
CA ALA A 234 -10.19 4.13 0.35
C ALA A 234 -10.38 4.90 -0.97
N ASP A 235 -11.62 5.02 -1.45
CA ASP A 235 -11.97 5.67 -2.71
C ASP A 235 -13.25 6.49 -2.53
N SER A 236 -13.21 7.77 -2.89
CA SER A 236 -14.36 8.67 -2.76
C SER A 236 -15.28 8.68 -3.98
N ARG A 237 -14.91 7.96 -5.03
CA ARG A 237 -15.78 7.79 -6.19
C ARG A 237 -16.92 6.86 -5.80
N ARG A 238 -18.11 7.08 -6.36
CA ARG A 238 -19.25 6.16 -6.21
C ARG A 238 -18.84 4.73 -6.58
N PRO A 239 -19.37 3.70 -5.92
CA PRO A 239 -18.98 2.33 -6.21
C PRO A 239 -19.39 1.87 -7.62
N VAL A 240 -18.73 0.81 -8.06
CA VAL A 240 -19.19 -0.07 -9.15
C VAL A 240 -19.77 -1.30 -8.49
N LEU A 241 -21.04 -1.57 -8.74
CA LEU A 241 -21.70 -2.79 -8.28
C LEU A 241 -21.48 -3.88 -9.32
N TYR A 242 -20.90 -4.99 -8.90
CA TYR A 242 -20.71 -6.18 -9.74
C TYR A 242 -21.59 -7.31 -9.22
N LEU A 243 -22.57 -7.71 -10.03
CA LEU A 243 -23.50 -8.80 -9.75
C LEU A 243 -23.26 -9.93 -10.76
N ARG A 244 -23.42 -11.17 -10.31
CA ARG A 244 -23.17 -12.37 -11.10
C ARG A 244 -23.93 -13.55 -10.52
N GLY A 245 -24.30 -14.50 -11.37
CA GLY A 245 -24.84 -15.77 -10.92
C GLY A 245 -23.80 -16.58 -10.12
N PHE A 246 -24.23 -17.22 -9.03
CA PHE A 246 -23.36 -18.04 -8.17
C PHE A 246 -22.94 -19.38 -8.81
N GLY A 247 -23.65 -19.84 -9.85
CA GLY A 247 -23.29 -21.04 -10.61
C GLY A 247 -22.00 -20.91 -11.43
N ASP A 248 -21.59 -19.67 -11.73
CA ASP A 248 -20.47 -19.34 -12.61
C ASP A 248 -19.10 -19.26 -11.88
N ASP A 249 -19.09 -19.52 -10.56
CA ASP A 249 -17.91 -19.36 -9.68
C ASP A 249 -16.71 -20.23 -10.11
N ARG A 250 -16.95 -21.45 -10.60
CA ARG A 250 -15.88 -22.38 -10.99
C ARG A 250 -15.06 -21.87 -12.19
N HIS A 251 -15.69 -21.17 -13.12
CA HIS A 251 -15.05 -20.61 -14.31
C HIS A 251 -14.34 -19.28 -13.99
N ALA A 252 -14.91 -18.47 -13.11
CA ALA A 252 -14.33 -17.19 -12.66
C ALA A 252 -13.04 -17.36 -11.82
N ALA A 253 -12.92 -18.49 -11.12
CA ALA A 253 -11.75 -18.83 -10.29
C ALA A 253 -10.56 -19.41 -11.09
N ARG A 254 -10.71 -19.67 -12.40
CA ARG A 254 -9.59 -20.16 -13.23
C ARG A 254 -8.48 -19.11 -13.29
N ILE A 255 -7.26 -19.60 -13.19
CA ILE A 255 -6.03 -18.85 -13.41
C ILE A 255 -5.57 -19.23 -14.81
N ASP A 256 -5.53 -18.26 -15.73
CA ASP A 256 -5.04 -18.54 -17.08
C ASP A 256 -3.51 -18.63 -17.07
N GLU A 257 -3.00 -19.75 -17.58
CA GLU A 257 -1.59 -19.91 -17.89
C GLU A 257 -1.27 -19.15 -19.17
N ILE A 258 -0.39 -18.15 -19.08
CA ILE A 258 0.07 -17.40 -20.25
C ILE A 258 1.27 -18.16 -20.85
N PRO A 259 1.22 -18.60 -22.12
CA PRO A 259 2.39 -19.14 -22.81
C PRO A 259 3.50 -18.07 -22.84
N GLY A 260 4.68 -18.38 -22.28
CA GLY A 260 5.79 -17.43 -22.18
C GLY A 260 5.82 -16.56 -20.91
N ALA A 261 4.87 -16.72 -19.98
CA ALA A 261 4.86 -16.05 -18.66
C ALA A 261 6.16 -16.23 -17.86
N LEU A 262 6.75 -17.43 -17.94
CA LEU A 262 8.02 -17.74 -17.30
C LEU A 262 9.16 -16.86 -17.83
N ALA A 263 9.17 -16.55 -19.14
CA ALA A 263 10.20 -15.72 -19.74
C ALA A 263 10.05 -14.22 -19.40
N GLN A 264 8.84 -13.77 -19.01
CA GLN A 264 8.55 -12.38 -18.66
C GLN A 264 8.35 -12.14 -17.15
N GLY A 265 8.54 -13.16 -16.30
CA GLY A 265 8.33 -13.05 -14.85
C GLY A 265 6.86 -12.86 -14.43
N LEU A 266 5.92 -13.11 -15.34
CA LEU A 266 4.48 -12.90 -15.15
C LEU A 266 3.78 -14.25 -14.94
N VAL A 267 4.09 -14.97 -13.86
CA VAL A 267 3.24 -16.11 -13.48
C VAL A 267 1.84 -15.57 -13.23
N GLY A 268 0.85 -16.07 -13.99
CA GLY A 268 -0.55 -15.74 -13.82
C GLY A 268 -0.96 -16.12 -12.40
N LEU A 269 -0.91 -15.18 -11.46
CA LEU A 269 -1.33 -15.38 -10.07
C LEU A 269 -2.71 -14.77 -9.82
N HIS A 270 -3.34 -14.22 -10.85
CA HIS A 270 -4.58 -13.47 -10.79
C HIS A 270 -5.68 -14.27 -11.46
N SER A 271 -6.82 -14.44 -10.77
CA SER A 271 -8.02 -15.00 -11.39
C SER A 271 -8.53 -14.06 -12.48
N ARG A 272 -9.28 -14.60 -13.43
CA ARG A 272 -9.90 -13.77 -14.47
C ARG A 272 -10.82 -12.69 -13.87
N GLU A 273 -11.55 -13.01 -12.78
CA GLU A 273 -12.34 -12.04 -12.01
C GLU A 273 -11.48 -10.92 -11.41
N GLU A 274 -10.30 -11.24 -10.86
CA GLU A 274 -9.39 -10.24 -10.28
C GLU A 274 -8.90 -9.24 -11.33
N GLN A 275 -8.62 -9.71 -12.54
CA GLN A 275 -8.23 -8.85 -13.65
C GLN A 275 -9.40 -7.96 -14.13
N LEU A 276 -10.62 -8.51 -14.22
CA LEU A 276 -11.82 -7.76 -14.64
C LEU A 276 -12.14 -6.66 -13.62
N VAL A 277 -12.11 -6.99 -12.34
CA VAL A 277 -12.29 -6.04 -11.25
C VAL A 277 -11.18 -4.98 -11.26
N GLY A 278 -9.95 -5.36 -11.60
CA GLY A 278 -8.84 -4.42 -11.81
C GLY A 278 -9.14 -3.37 -12.88
N ALA A 279 -9.78 -3.77 -13.99
CA ALA A 279 -10.24 -2.88 -15.04
C ALA A 279 -11.41 -2.01 -14.57
N LEU A 280 -12.45 -2.60 -13.95
CA LEU A 280 -13.60 -1.88 -13.40
C LEU A 280 -13.22 -0.86 -12.32
N GLY A 281 -12.11 -1.08 -11.60
CA GLY A 281 -11.52 -0.12 -10.67
C GLY A 281 -11.16 1.24 -11.28
N ALA A 282 -11.13 1.36 -12.62
CA ALA A 282 -11.05 2.63 -13.33
C ALA A 282 -12.28 3.53 -13.08
N PHE A 283 -13.46 2.97 -12.84
CA PHE A 283 -14.68 3.73 -12.60
C PHE A 283 -14.82 4.13 -11.12
N GLY A 284 -14.64 3.19 -10.20
CA GLY A 284 -14.79 3.41 -8.76
C GLY A 284 -14.30 2.21 -7.93
N PRO A 285 -14.51 2.21 -6.61
CA PRO A 285 -14.32 1.00 -5.81
C PRO A 285 -15.34 -0.07 -6.24
N VAL A 286 -14.87 -1.27 -6.58
CA VAL A 286 -15.75 -2.36 -7.03
C VAL A 286 -16.19 -3.19 -5.83
N ILE A 287 -17.51 -3.33 -5.66
CA ILE A 287 -18.15 -4.14 -4.63
C ILE A 287 -19.00 -5.22 -5.30
N ALA A 288 -19.12 -6.37 -4.66
CA ALA A 288 -19.95 -7.47 -5.15
C ALA A 288 -20.68 -8.16 -4.00
N VAL A 289 -21.84 -8.73 -4.30
CA VAL A 289 -22.56 -9.59 -3.36
C VAL A 289 -21.95 -11.00 -3.45
N GLY A 290 -21.50 -11.53 -2.32
CA GLY A 290 -20.96 -12.89 -2.22
C GLY A 290 -22.03 -13.91 -1.83
N ARG A 291 -21.78 -15.19 -2.10
CA ARG A 291 -22.65 -16.29 -1.65
C ARG A 291 -22.55 -16.45 -0.12
N PRO A 292 -23.66 -16.46 0.64
CA PRO A 292 -23.63 -16.76 2.06
C PRO A 292 -22.94 -18.10 2.35
N GLY A 293 -22.09 -18.17 3.39
CA GLY A 293 -21.38 -19.39 3.78
C GLY A 293 -20.10 -19.70 2.97
N GLU A 294 -19.68 -18.82 2.05
CA GLU A 294 -18.43 -19.01 1.30
C GLU A 294 -17.19 -18.93 2.23
N PRO A 295 -16.28 -19.93 2.22
CA PRO A 295 -15.24 -20.08 3.24
C PRO A 295 -14.18 -18.97 3.21
N LEU A 296 -14.00 -18.28 2.08
CA LEU A 296 -13.17 -17.06 1.96
C LEU A 296 -13.66 -16.19 0.78
N PRO A 297 -13.58 -14.85 0.89
CA PRO A 297 -13.79 -13.99 -0.27
C PRO A 297 -12.69 -14.27 -1.30
N HIS A 298 -13.10 -14.68 -2.50
CA HIS A 298 -12.20 -14.86 -3.64
C HIS A 298 -11.48 -13.54 -3.98
N LEU A 299 -10.27 -13.64 -4.54
CA LEU A 299 -9.51 -12.50 -5.04
C LEU A 299 -10.29 -11.84 -6.19
N GLY A 300 -10.57 -10.53 -6.07
CA GLY A 300 -11.43 -9.80 -7.01
C GLY A 300 -12.19 -8.65 -6.34
N ALA A 301 -13.50 -8.59 -6.57
CA ALA A 301 -14.36 -7.53 -6.05
C ALA A 301 -14.43 -7.59 -4.52
N ALA A 302 -14.58 -6.44 -3.88
CA ALA A 302 -14.68 -6.40 -2.43
C ALA A 302 -16.07 -6.89 -2.00
N ARG A 303 -16.14 -8.16 -1.54
CA ARG A 303 -17.41 -8.84 -1.23
C ARG A 303 -17.97 -8.50 0.16
N PHE A 304 -19.30 -8.52 0.24
CA PHE A 304 -20.10 -8.56 1.47
C PHE A 304 -21.27 -9.54 1.26
N TYR A 305 -21.94 -9.95 2.33
CA TYR A 305 -22.91 -11.05 2.29
C TYR A 305 -24.28 -10.55 2.78
N LEU A 306 -25.25 -10.50 1.87
CA LEU A 306 -26.62 -10.12 2.21
C LEU A 306 -27.36 -11.31 2.87
N PRO A 307 -28.40 -11.04 3.68
CA PRO A 307 -29.25 -12.08 4.26
C PRO A 307 -29.96 -12.89 3.16
N PHE A 308 -30.12 -14.19 3.35
CA PHE A 308 -30.73 -15.06 2.33
C PHE A 308 -32.21 -14.69 2.05
N ASP A 309 -32.95 -14.27 3.07
CA ASP A 309 -34.39 -14.02 2.98
C ASP A 309 -34.77 -12.55 2.69
N ASP A 310 -33.82 -11.61 2.81
CA ASP A 310 -34.09 -10.15 2.68
C ASP A 310 -32.95 -9.40 1.97
N TRP A 311 -32.44 -9.97 0.89
CA TRP A 311 -31.33 -9.36 0.13
C TRP A 311 -31.79 -8.28 -0.87
N GLN A 312 -33.01 -8.39 -1.39
CA GLN A 312 -33.53 -7.56 -2.48
C GLN A 312 -33.54 -6.05 -2.18
N PRO A 313 -33.95 -5.57 -0.99
CA PRO A 313 -33.90 -4.13 -0.68
C PRO A 313 -32.46 -3.61 -0.63
N GLY A 314 -31.54 -4.43 -0.11
CA GLY A 314 -30.11 -4.12 -0.07
C GLY A 314 -29.53 -3.93 -1.47
N VAL A 315 -29.85 -4.83 -2.40
CA VAL A 315 -29.40 -4.73 -3.80
C VAL A 315 -29.95 -3.48 -4.48
N ARG A 316 -31.25 -3.18 -4.33
CA ARG A 316 -31.86 -1.96 -4.89
C ARG A 316 -31.16 -0.69 -4.40
N ARG A 317 -30.94 -0.56 -3.09
CA ARG A 317 -30.23 0.60 -2.55
C ARG A 317 -28.80 0.72 -3.07
N LEU A 318 -28.12 -0.40 -3.30
CA LEU A 318 -26.77 -0.40 -3.88
C LEU A 318 -26.75 -0.01 -5.35
N MET A 319 -27.76 -0.38 -6.14
CA MET A 319 -27.92 0.10 -7.52
C MET A 319 -28.02 1.63 -7.55
N ASP A 320 -28.82 2.23 -6.66
CA ASP A 320 -28.99 3.69 -6.58
C ASP A 320 -27.67 4.41 -6.27
N LEU A 321 -26.93 3.88 -5.30
CA LEU A 321 -25.69 4.48 -4.83
C LEU A 321 -24.50 4.25 -5.77
N SER A 322 -24.63 3.34 -6.73
CA SER A 322 -23.57 2.98 -7.67
C SER A 322 -23.58 3.87 -8.92
N GLN A 323 -22.38 4.15 -9.44
CA GLN A 323 -22.25 4.88 -10.73
C GLN A 323 -22.31 3.95 -11.93
N LEU A 324 -22.04 2.66 -11.73
CA LEU A 324 -22.00 1.64 -12.77
C LEU A 324 -22.45 0.32 -12.14
N ILE A 325 -23.31 -0.41 -12.86
CA ILE A 325 -23.84 -1.71 -12.49
C ILE A 325 -23.39 -2.69 -13.57
N VAL A 326 -22.54 -3.63 -13.19
CA VAL A 326 -21.99 -4.63 -14.09
C VAL A 326 -22.63 -5.97 -13.75
N LEU A 327 -23.48 -6.46 -14.64
CA LEU A 327 -24.15 -7.75 -14.51
C LEU A 327 -23.43 -8.77 -15.39
N ARG A 328 -22.88 -9.82 -14.80
CA ARG A 328 -22.46 -10.99 -15.58
C ARG A 328 -23.61 -11.97 -15.65
N LEU A 329 -24.15 -12.13 -16.86
CA LEU A 329 -25.32 -12.95 -17.11
C LEU A 329 -25.02 -14.43 -16.87
N GLY A 330 -26.04 -15.14 -16.39
CA GLY A 330 -26.04 -16.55 -16.08
C GLY A 330 -27.48 -17.03 -15.94
N GLU A 331 -27.67 -18.28 -15.52
CA GLU A 331 -28.99 -18.92 -15.59
C GLU A 331 -29.84 -18.76 -14.31
N GLY A 332 -29.28 -18.23 -13.22
CA GLY A 332 -29.97 -18.18 -11.93
C GLY A 332 -31.10 -17.17 -11.87
N GLU A 333 -32.27 -17.56 -11.35
CA GLU A 333 -33.47 -16.71 -11.21
C GLU A 333 -33.22 -15.42 -10.41
N GLY A 334 -32.44 -15.50 -9.33
CA GLY A 334 -32.11 -14.30 -8.54
C GLY A 334 -31.36 -13.24 -9.36
N LEU A 335 -30.51 -13.64 -10.31
CA LEU A 335 -29.81 -12.72 -11.19
C LEU A 335 -30.77 -12.09 -12.21
N TRP A 336 -31.77 -12.83 -12.69
CA TRP A 336 -32.76 -12.29 -13.62
C TRP A 336 -33.67 -11.25 -12.96
N TRP A 337 -34.03 -11.45 -11.69
CA TRP A 337 -34.63 -10.38 -10.90
C TRP A 337 -33.71 -9.14 -10.82
N GLU A 338 -32.40 -9.31 -10.63
CA GLU A 338 -31.46 -8.18 -10.61
C GLU A 338 -31.37 -7.47 -11.99
N VAL A 339 -31.45 -8.22 -13.10
CA VAL A 339 -31.49 -7.68 -14.46
C VAL A 339 -32.76 -6.85 -14.66
N GLU A 340 -33.93 -7.39 -14.31
CA GLU A 340 -35.22 -6.71 -14.42
C GLU A 340 -35.28 -5.44 -13.57
N GLN A 341 -34.80 -5.51 -12.32
CA GLN A 341 -34.76 -4.33 -11.45
C GLN A 341 -33.80 -3.27 -12.00
N ALA A 342 -32.64 -3.67 -12.52
CA ALA A 342 -31.70 -2.73 -13.12
C ALA A 342 -32.28 -2.07 -14.37
N SER A 343 -32.97 -2.82 -15.24
CA SER A 343 -33.57 -2.28 -16.46
C SER A 343 -34.79 -1.39 -16.21
N THR A 344 -35.53 -1.66 -15.14
CA THR A 344 -36.75 -0.89 -14.82
C THR A 344 -36.47 0.36 -13.98
N THR A 345 -35.49 0.31 -13.07
CA THR A 345 -35.31 1.36 -12.05
C THR A 345 -34.10 2.27 -12.29
N GLN A 346 -33.12 1.82 -13.09
CA GLN A 346 -31.85 2.54 -13.24
C GLN A 346 -31.71 3.18 -14.62
N PRO A 347 -30.98 4.31 -14.73
CA PRO A 347 -30.65 4.88 -16.02
C PRO A 347 -29.83 3.88 -16.86
N PRO A 348 -30.15 3.70 -18.16
CA PRO A 348 -29.49 2.73 -19.04
C PRO A 348 -27.98 2.93 -19.14
N ALA A 349 -27.51 4.18 -19.11
CA ALA A 349 -26.09 4.53 -19.13
C ALA A 349 -25.27 4.02 -17.92
N LYS A 350 -25.93 3.55 -16.84
CA LYS A 350 -25.24 2.90 -15.71
C LYS A 350 -25.02 1.40 -15.95
N LEU A 351 -25.74 0.79 -16.88
CA LEU A 351 -25.84 -0.66 -17.02
C LEU A 351 -24.79 -1.20 -18.00
N VAL A 352 -24.09 -2.23 -17.56
CA VAL A 352 -23.14 -3.00 -18.36
C VAL A 352 -23.47 -4.47 -18.19
N LEU A 353 -23.75 -5.15 -19.30
CA LEU A 353 -24.03 -6.58 -19.30
C LEU A 353 -22.83 -7.33 -19.91
N LEU A 354 -22.38 -8.36 -19.22
CA LEU A 354 -21.35 -9.28 -19.68
C LEU A 354 -22.01 -10.60 -20.04
N LEU A 355 -22.02 -10.93 -21.32
CA LEU A 355 -22.58 -12.18 -21.84
C LEU A 355 -21.52 -13.28 -21.76
N PRO A 356 -21.81 -14.43 -21.12
CA PRO A 356 -20.94 -15.60 -21.22
C PRO A 356 -21.01 -16.19 -22.63
N GLY A 357 -19.91 -16.78 -23.11
CA GLY A 357 -19.87 -17.45 -24.42
C GLY A 357 -20.19 -18.93 -24.38
N GLU A 358 -20.45 -19.50 -23.21
CA GLU A 358 -20.61 -20.96 -23.04
C GLU A 358 -22.06 -21.45 -23.25
N HIS A 359 -23.06 -20.55 -23.16
CA HIS A 359 -24.48 -20.91 -23.26
C HIS A 359 -25.25 -19.83 -24.02
N ASP A 360 -26.11 -20.23 -24.96
CA ASP A 360 -26.98 -19.31 -25.73
C ASP A 360 -28.26 -18.91 -24.95
N GLY A 361 -28.62 -19.66 -23.90
CA GLY A 361 -29.82 -19.42 -23.09
C GLY A 361 -29.92 -18.01 -22.47
N PRO A 362 -28.85 -17.49 -21.82
CA PRO A 362 -28.86 -16.14 -21.28
C PRO A 362 -28.99 -15.03 -22.32
N ALA A 363 -28.53 -15.26 -23.56
CA ALA A 363 -28.65 -14.30 -24.65
C ALA A 363 -30.11 -14.16 -25.11
N GLN A 364 -30.85 -15.27 -25.22
CA GLN A 364 -32.24 -15.27 -25.65
C GLN A 364 -33.19 -14.67 -24.60
N ARG A 365 -33.02 -15.06 -23.33
CA ARG A 365 -33.82 -14.53 -22.21
C ARG A 365 -33.59 -13.03 -21.98
N LEU A 366 -32.43 -12.50 -22.41
CA LEU A 366 -32.10 -11.09 -22.25
C LEU A 366 -33.02 -10.17 -23.06
N ASP A 367 -33.36 -10.55 -24.30
CA ASP A 367 -34.21 -9.73 -25.17
C ASP A 367 -35.64 -9.59 -24.62
N GLU A 368 -36.10 -10.54 -23.81
CA GLU A 368 -37.42 -10.50 -23.14
C GLU A 368 -37.46 -9.51 -21.96
N HIS A 369 -36.32 -9.25 -21.32
CA HIS A 369 -36.23 -8.45 -20.09
C HIS A 369 -35.74 -7.02 -20.34
N LEU A 370 -35.50 -6.64 -21.60
CA LEU A 370 -35.01 -5.32 -21.98
C LEU A 370 -36.06 -4.55 -22.80
N PRO A 371 -36.10 -3.21 -22.65
CA PRO A 371 -37.00 -2.36 -23.45
C PRO A 371 -36.76 -2.43 -24.96
N LYS A 372 -35.53 -2.75 -25.38
CA LYS A 372 -35.14 -2.93 -26.78
C LYS A 372 -34.29 -4.19 -26.91
N PRO A 373 -34.56 -5.05 -27.90
CA PRO A 373 -33.78 -6.26 -28.11
C PRO A 373 -32.35 -5.89 -28.50
N VAL A 374 -31.39 -6.65 -27.97
CA VAL A 374 -29.95 -6.45 -28.16
C VAL A 374 -29.52 -6.90 -29.56
N GLY A 375 -30.23 -7.87 -30.13
CA GLY A 375 -30.00 -8.31 -31.51
C GLY A 375 -28.60 -8.89 -31.70
N LEU A 376 -28.25 -9.90 -30.90
CA LEU A 376 -26.92 -10.50 -30.82
C LEU A 376 -26.51 -11.23 -32.12
N ARG A 377 -26.07 -10.47 -33.13
CA ARG A 377 -25.49 -11.01 -34.37
C ARG A 377 -23.97 -11.14 -34.23
N GLY A 378 -23.44 -12.36 -34.40
CA GLY A 378 -22.00 -12.62 -34.47
C GLY A 378 -21.27 -12.80 -33.14
N VAL A 379 -21.98 -13.20 -32.08
CA VAL A 379 -21.37 -13.56 -30.79
C VAL A 379 -20.56 -14.85 -30.95
N VAL A 380 -19.27 -14.81 -30.63
CA VAL A 380 -18.39 -15.97 -30.70
C VAL A 380 -18.60 -16.83 -29.45
N THR A 381 -19.10 -18.05 -29.66
CA THR A 381 -19.30 -19.05 -28.60
C THR A 381 -17.97 -19.71 -28.18
N GLY A 382 -17.88 -20.21 -26.94
CA GLY A 382 -16.68 -20.86 -26.38
C GLY A 382 -15.72 -19.97 -25.59
N GLN A 383 -16.02 -18.67 -25.43
CA GLN A 383 -15.21 -17.74 -24.63
C GLN A 383 -15.79 -17.48 -23.23
N TRP A 384 -14.92 -17.13 -22.26
CA TRP A 384 -15.32 -16.82 -20.88
C TRP A 384 -16.32 -15.65 -20.77
N THR A 385 -16.18 -14.67 -21.65
CA THR A 385 -17.15 -13.59 -21.90
C THR A 385 -17.11 -13.38 -23.41
N SER A 386 -18.24 -13.45 -24.08
CA SER A 386 -18.35 -13.41 -25.53
C SER A 386 -18.73 -12.02 -26.05
N ALA A 387 -19.47 -11.25 -25.26
CA ALA A 387 -19.85 -9.89 -25.61
C ALA A 387 -20.04 -9.00 -24.37
N VAL A 388 -19.83 -7.70 -24.59
CA VAL A 388 -20.18 -6.64 -23.65
C VAL A 388 -21.29 -5.82 -24.26
N VAL A 389 -22.38 -5.65 -23.52
CA VAL A 389 -23.52 -4.81 -23.92
C VAL A 389 -23.59 -3.62 -22.98
N VAL A 390 -23.74 -2.44 -23.56
CA VAL A 390 -24.06 -1.22 -22.82
C VAL A 390 -25.19 -0.49 -23.52
N PHE A 391 -25.78 0.48 -22.84
CA PHE A 391 -26.92 1.22 -23.37
C PHE A 391 -26.61 2.71 -23.40
N ASP A 392 -27.09 3.40 -24.43
CA ASP A 392 -27.12 4.86 -24.44
C ASP A 392 -28.26 5.40 -23.53
N ARG A 393 -28.54 6.71 -23.61
CA ARG A 393 -29.61 7.32 -22.79
C ARG A 393 -31.02 6.88 -23.21
N ASP A 394 -31.17 6.41 -24.44
CA ASP A 394 -32.44 6.10 -25.08
C ASP A 394 -32.67 4.57 -25.17
N TRP A 395 -31.97 3.80 -24.34
CA TRP A 395 -32.04 2.34 -24.29
C TRP A 395 -31.53 1.62 -25.55
N ASN A 396 -30.82 2.31 -26.46
CA ASN A 396 -30.26 1.63 -27.62
C ASN A 396 -29.05 0.77 -27.19
N PRO A 397 -29.07 -0.54 -27.50
CA PRO A 397 -27.99 -1.43 -27.13
C PRO A 397 -26.77 -1.24 -28.04
N HIS A 398 -25.60 -1.12 -27.43
CA HIS A 398 -24.31 -1.19 -28.11
C HIS A 398 -23.61 -2.48 -27.70
N VAL A 399 -23.48 -3.39 -28.66
CA VAL A 399 -22.87 -4.71 -28.47
C VAL A 399 -21.46 -4.70 -29.03
N GLU A 400 -20.49 -5.06 -28.18
CA GLU A 400 -19.10 -5.28 -28.59
C GLU A 400 -18.70 -6.72 -28.30
N ALA A 401 -18.34 -7.46 -29.34
CA ALA A 401 -17.81 -8.81 -29.20
C ALA A 401 -16.45 -8.79 -28.47
N VAL A 402 -16.24 -9.76 -27.59
CA VAL A 402 -14.97 -10.00 -26.92
C VAL A 402 -14.17 -10.99 -27.78
N GLY A 403 -12.95 -10.60 -28.16
CA GLY A 403 -12.07 -11.43 -28.97
C GLY A 403 -10.88 -10.65 -29.52
N PRO A 404 -9.96 -11.31 -30.26
CA PRO A 404 -8.96 -10.60 -31.06
C PRO A 404 -9.68 -9.73 -32.08
N PHE A 405 -9.32 -8.45 -32.14
CA PHE A 405 -10.00 -7.49 -33.02
C PHE A 405 -9.59 -7.75 -34.49
N PRO A 406 -10.42 -7.36 -35.48
CA PRO A 406 -10.07 -7.55 -36.89
C PRO A 406 -8.66 -6.99 -37.20
N GLY A 407 -7.74 -7.87 -37.63
CA GLY A 407 -6.34 -7.55 -37.92
C GLY A 407 -5.31 -7.93 -36.84
N GLU A 408 -5.72 -8.39 -35.66
CA GLU A 408 -4.80 -8.86 -34.60
C GLU A 408 -4.43 -10.35 -34.82
N LYS A 409 -3.18 -10.62 -35.22
CA LYS A 409 -2.63 -11.98 -35.35
C LYS A 409 -2.17 -12.61 -34.03
N ASN A 410 -2.09 -11.84 -32.94
CA ASN A 410 -1.51 -12.28 -31.67
C ASN A 410 -2.57 -12.66 -30.63
N ASN A 411 -2.78 -13.96 -30.43
CA ASN A 411 -3.59 -14.57 -29.36
C ASN A 411 -2.89 -14.61 -27.98
N ILE A 412 -1.85 -13.79 -27.76
CA ILE A 412 -0.93 -13.94 -26.61
C ILE A 412 -1.36 -13.09 -25.39
N GLY A 413 -2.48 -12.36 -25.47
CA GLY A 413 -3.02 -11.58 -24.36
C GLY A 413 -3.90 -12.41 -23.41
N PRO A 414 -3.91 -12.14 -22.09
CA PRO A 414 -4.87 -12.78 -21.19
C PRO A 414 -6.30 -12.40 -21.64
N PRO A 415 -7.28 -13.35 -21.63
CA PRO A 415 -8.65 -13.13 -22.11
C PRO A 415 -9.32 -11.85 -21.57
N VAL A 416 -8.96 -11.44 -20.35
CA VAL A 416 -9.50 -10.26 -19.69
C VAL A 416 -9.07 -8.94 -20.34
N PHE A 417 -7.93 -8.92 -21.04
CA PHE A 417 -7.53 -7.77 -21.84
C PHE A 417 -8.58 -7.47 -22.91
N HIS A 418 -9.09 -8.51 -23.59
CA HIS A 418 -10.13 -8.38 -24.61
C HIS A 418 -11.44 -7.89 -23.99
N VAL A 419 -11.82 -8.41 -22.82
CA VAL A 419 -13.01 -7.93 -22.08
C VAL A 419 -12.90 -6.46 -21.71
N ALA A 420 -11.76 -6.04 -21.15
CA ALA A 420 -11.55 -4.65 -20.75
C ALA A 420 -11.57 -3.69 -21.95
N ARG A 421 -11.03 -4.12 -23.09
CA ARG A 421 -11.03 -3.34 -24.33
C ARG A 421 -12.42 -3.29 -24.99
N ALA A 422 -13.16 -4.40 -25.02
CA ALA A 422 -14.55 -4.43 -25.47
C ALA A 422 -15.42 -3.50 -24.61
N LEU A 423 -15.27 -3.57 -23.28
CA LEU A 423 -15.94 -2.64 -22.36
C LEU A 423 -15.59 -1.18 -22.64
N GLN A 424 -14.32 -0.88 -22.93
CA GLN A 424 -13.91 0.49 -23.25
C GLN A 424 -14.55 1.00 -24.54
N ARG A 425 -14.65 0.15 -25.57
CA ARG A 425 -15.28 0.50 -26.84
C ARG A 425 -16.78 0.67 -26.68
N ALA A 426 -17.43 -0.26 -26.00
CA ALA A 426 -18.87 -0.24 -25.74
C ALA A 426 -19.25 1.05 -24.98
N LEU A 427 -18.54 1.36 -23.90
CA LEU A 427 -18.80 2.60 -23.16
C LEU A 427 -18.52 3.86 -23.99
N ALA A 428 -17.52 3.83 -24.87
CA ALA A 428 -17.23 4.96 -25.75
C ALA A 428 -18.32 5.17 -26.82
N SER A 429 -18.92 4.10 -27.35
CA SER A 429 -20.04 4.18 -28.30
C SER A 429 -21.32 4.70 -27.63
N ALA A 430 -21.57 4.35 -26.36
CA ALA A 430 -22.64 4.94 -25.54
C ALA A 430 -22.36 6.37 -25.03
N GLY A 431 -21.33 7.05 -25.55
CA GLY A 431 -21.02 8.45 -25.21
C GLY A 431 -20.26 8.65 -23.88
N THR A 432 -19.87 7.57 -23.18
CA THR A 432 -19.10 7.65 -21.93
C THR A 432 -17.61 7.42 -22.18
N ARG A 433 -16.84 8.49 -22.38
CA ARG A 433 -15.38 8.40 -22.57
C ARG A 433 -14.63 8.48 -21.23
N LYS A 434 -14.01 7.38 -20.79
CA LYS A 434 -12.92 7.41 -19.78
C LYS A 434 -11.58 6.99 -20.39
N ARG A 435 -10.58 7.87 -20.28
CA ARG A 435 -9.26 7.80 -20.93
C ARG A 435 -8.30 6.70 -20.45
N ALA A 436 -8.69 5.75 -19.59
CA ALA A 436 -7.75 4.71 -19.12
C ALA A 436 -8.43 3.44 -18.57
N LEU A 437 -8.82 2.53 -19.47
CA LEU A 437 -9.12 1.13 -19.16
C LEU A 437 -7.92 0.29 -19.60
N GLY A 438 -7.01 0.01 -18.67
CA GLY A 438 -5.87 -0.88 -18.92
C GLY A 438 -5.80 -1.92 -17.79
N PRO A 439 -5.33 -3.15 -18.06
CA PRO A 439 -5.11 -4.14 -17.02
C PRO A 439 -4.14 -3.59 -15.99
N ARG A 440 -4.65 -3.24 -14.79
CA ARG A 440 -3.82 -2.74 -13.67
C ARG A 440 -3.17 -3.89 -12.90
N SER A 441 -2.72 -4.91 -13.63
CA SER A 441 -2.31 -6.23 -13.12
C SER A 441 -1.14 -6.15 -12.11
N ASN A 442 -0.15 -5.27 -12.32
CA ASN A 442 1.07 -5.25 -11.49
C ASN A 442 1.09 -4.30 -10.27
N ARG A 443 -0.04 -3.65 -9.92
CA ARG A 443 -0.07 -2.80 -8.71
C ARG A 443 0.12 -3.51 -7.37
N PRO A 444 -0.28 -4.78 -7.14
CA PRO A 444 -0.15 -5.38 -5.81
C PRO A 444 1.31 -5.65 -5.43
N MET A 445 2.15 -6.10 -6.38
CA MET A 445 3.57 -6.35 -6.15
C MET A 445 4.32 -5.04 -5.83
N LEU A 446 4.16 -4.00 -6.66
CA LEU A 446 4.72 -2.66 -6.39
C LEU A 446 4.21 -2.06 -5.07
N ALA A 447 2.91 -2.21 -4.76
CA ALA A 447 2.34 -1.73 -3.51
C ALA A 447 2.77 -2.55 -2.28
N VAL A 448 3.27 -3.77 -2.48
CA VAL A 448 3.82 -4.64 -1.45
C VAL A 448 5.27 -4.24 -1.18
N PHE A 449 6.10 -4.10 -2.22
CA PHE A 449 7.47 -3.59 -2.09
C PHE A 449 7.49 -2.19 -1.48
N ALA A 450 6.62 -1.29 -1.93
CA ALA A 450 6.52 0.05 -1.37
C ALA A 450 6.11 0.05 0.12
N LYS A 451 5.28 -0.91 0.56
CA LYS A 451 4.90 -1.01 1.98
C LYS A 451 5.99 -1.63 2.85
N ALA A 452 6.70 -2.63 2.35
CA ALA A 452 7.87 -3.17 3.04
C ALA A 452 8.97 -2.11 3.14
N ALA A 453 9.18 -1.32 2.08
CA ALA A 453 10.10 -0.19 2.09
C ALA A 453 9.71 0.90 3.10
N LEU A 454 8.44 1.02 3.51
CA LEU A 454 8.03 1.94 4.59
C LEU A 454 8.45 1.49 5.99
N LEU A 455 8.85 0.23 6.19
CA LEU A 455 9.37 -0.24 7.48
C LEU A 455 10.77 0.32 7.77
N VAL A 456 11.58 0.55 6.73
CA VAL A 456 12.93 1.13 6.86
C VAL A 456 12.91 2.55 7.43
N PRO A 457 12.16 3.53 6.87
CA PRO A 457 12.06 4.86 7.46
C PRO A 457 11.38 4.83 8.84
N ALA A 458 10.40 3.95 9.08
CA ALA A 458 9.82 3.80 10.42
C ALA A 458 10.84 3.34 11.47
N GLY A 459 11.71 2.38 11.12
CA GLY A 459 12.81 1.94 11.96
C GLY A 459 13.85 3.04 12.19
N PHE A 460 14.20 3.78 11.14
CA PHE A 460 15.11 4.93 11.25
C PHE A 460 14.58 6.01 12.21
N LEU A 461 13.28 6.30 12.14
CA LEU A 461 12.60 7.21 13.06
C LEU A 461 12.63 6.70 14.50
N ALA A 462 12.38 5.41 14.71
CA ALA A 462 12.43 4.79 16.03
C ALA A 462 13.83 4.88 16.63
N VAL A 463 14.89 4.64 15.84
CA VAL A 463 16.28 4.81 16.29
C VAL A 463 16.57 6.27 16.65
N HIS A 464 16.14 7.23 15.84
CA HIS A 464 16.31 8.66 16.15
C HIS A 464 15.55 9.08 17.40
N PHE A 465 14.33 8.58 17.58
CA PHE A 465 13.52 8.84 18.77
C PHE A 465 14.15 8.22 20.02
N LEU A 466 14.60 6.97 19.96
CA LEU A 466 15.33 6.32 21.04
C LEU A 466 16.59 7.09 21.38
N ARG A 467 17.34 7.54 20.36
CA ARG A 467 18.52 8.40 20.56
C ARG A 467 18.13 9.71 21.25
N PHE A 468 17.02 10.33 20.89
CA PHE A 468 16.52 11.53 21.59
C PHE A 468 16.11 11.26 23.04
N VAL A 469 15.51 10.10 23.34
CA VAL A 469 15.08 9.75 24.70
C VAL A 469 16.25 9.33 25.59
N PHE A 470 17.15 8.49 25.06
CA PHE A 470 18.18 7.75 25.81
C PHE A 470 19.62 8.25 25.60
N LEU A 471 19.86 9.30 24.81
CA LEU A 471 21.18 9.95 24.81
C LEU A 471 21.45 10.55 26.20
N TRP A 472 22.28 9.83 26.94
CA TRP A 472 23.19 10.26 27.99
C TRP A 472 24.48 9.45 27.80
#